data_AF-A0A355EPD3-F1
#
_entry.id   AF-A0A355EPD3-F1
#
_cell.length_a   1.000
_cell.length_b   1.000
_cell.length_c   1.000
_cell.angle_alpha   90.00
_cell.angle_beta   90.00
_cell.angle_gamma   90.00
#
_symmetry.space_group_name_H-M   'P 1'
#
loop_
_entity.id
_entity.type
_entity.pdbx_description
1 polymer ?
#
loop_
_entity_poly.entity_id
_entity_poly.type
_entity_poly.pdbx_seq_one_letter_code
_entity_poly.pdbx_strand_id
1 'polypeptide(L)'
;MDKIKFIVTLVLVLLVGIFAGSLGTRIYFNHQLDGSRADRSRSAEDRVKKIMKKLTVDLNLDTGQQAEINKILTMTEAKATSIRASYEPSLKKVYDRNFELIKEKLNDEQKTRLQARQERFSRRYTSYYFRLLNTAQNALPDAATLKDRLNLDPAQQSQVASILEDQKNRRALIIGKYEKMDHPDLATVNSELAEVEKAMTKRLSDVLTEKQMVRYRDEQ
;
A
#
# COMPACT_ATOMS: atom_id res chain seq x y z
N MET A 1 -43.08 -15.19 9.78
CA MET A 1 -42.31 -14.41 10.76
C MET A 1 -41.11 -13.71 10.06
N ASP A 2 -41.27 -13.27 8.80
CA ASP A 2 -40.12 -13.20 7.88
C ASP A 2 -39.94 -11.86 7.15
N LYS A 3 -40.92 -10.95 7.20
CA LYS A 3 -40.81 -9.64 6.53
C LYS A 3 -39.96 -8.65 7.34
N ILE A 4 -40.10 -8.67 8.67
CA ILE A 4 -39.37 -7.77 9.57
C ILE A 4 -37.88 -8.11 9.58
N LYS A 5 -37.52 -9.40 9.61
CA LYS A 5 -36.11 -9.84 9.54
C LYS A 5 -35.46 -9.45 8.22
N PHE A 6 -36.17 -9.61 7.10
CA PHE A 6 -35.67 -9.19 5.78
C PHE A 6 -35.46 -7.67 5.69
N ILE A 7 -36.39 -6.89 6.24
CA ILE A 7 -36.26 -5.42 6.29
C ILE A 7 -35.08 -5.02 7.17
N VAL A 8 -34.89 -5.67 8.33
CA VAL A 8 -33.75 -5.40 9.22
C VAL A 8 -32.43 -5.75 8.53
N THR A 9 -32.32 -6.91 7.86
CA THR A 9 -31.10 -7.29 7.14
C THR A 9 -30.82 -6.36 5.96
N LEU A 10 -31.86 -5.96 5.21
CA LEU A 10 -31.72 -5.02 4.09
C LEU A 10 -31.28 -3.62 4.56
N VAL A 11 -31.84 -3.13 5.67
CA VAL A 11 -31.43 -1.86 6.29
C VAL A 11 -30.01 -1.96 6.83
N LEU A 12 -29.60 -3.10 7.39
CA LEU A 12 -28.22 -3.31 7.87
C LEU A 12 -27.21 -3.30 6.72
N VAL A 13 -27.50 -3.98 5.61
CA VAL A 13 -26.63 -3.97 4.42
C VAL A 13 -26.55 -2.57 3.81
N LEU A 14 -27.68 -1.85 3.75
CA LEU A 14 -27.74 -0.48 3.25
C LEU A 14 -26.94 0.48 4.15
N LEU A 15 -27.07 0.35 5.48
CA LEU A 15 -26.32 1.15 6.44
C LEU A 15 -24.82 0.84 6.36
N VAL A 16 -24.41 -0.42 6.22
CA VAL A 16 -23.00 -0.78 6.01
C VAL A 16 -22.48 -0.20 4.70
N GLY A 17 -23.27 -0.21 3.62
CA GLY A 17 -22.90 0.43 2.34
C GLY A 17 -22.76 1.95 2.43
N ILE A 18 -23.68 2.62 3.14
CA ILE A 18 -23.63 4.07 3.39
C ILE A 18 -22.45 4.44 4.30
N PHE A 19 -22.18 3.64 5.34
CA PHE A 19 -21.02 3.83 6.20
C PHE A 19 -19.70 3.59 5.45
N ALA A 20 -19.62 2.57 4.61
CA ALA A 20 -18.45 2.31 3.76
C ALA A 20 -18.21 3.45 2.75
N GLY A 21 -19.27 3.94 2.10
CA GLY A 21 -19.19 5.06 1.15
C GLY A 21 -18.86 6.40 1.81
N SER A 22 -19.43 6.68 2.98
CA SER A 22 -19.17 7.92 3.73
C SER A 22 -17.78 7.95 4.39
N LEU A 23 -17.27 6.80 4.87
CA LEU A 23 -15.87 6.70 5.31
C LEU A 23 -14.90 6.89 4.14
N GLY A 24 -15.14 6.24 2.99
CA GLY A 24 -14.27 6.39 1.83
C GLY A 24 -14.20 7.84 1.33
N THR A 25 -15.34 8.51 1.29
CA THR A 25 -15.46 9.91 0.85
C THR A 25 -14.81 10.87 1.85
N ARG A 26 -14.99 10.67 3.15
CA ARG A 26 -14.37 11.53 4.19
C ARG A 26 -12.86 11.33 4.28
N ILE A 27 -12.36 10.11 4.05
CA ILE A 27 -10.92 9.83 3.96
C ILE A 27 -10.31 10.51 2.72
N TYR A 28 -11.02 10.46 1.58
CA TYR A 28 -10.60 11.11 0.34
C TYR A 28 -10.53 12.65 0.48
N PHE A 29 -11.57 13.27 1.06
CA PHE A 29 -11.62 14.73 1.20
C PHE A 29 -10.75 15.29 2.35
N ASN A 30 -10.57 14.59 3.48
CA ASN A 30 -9.64 15.06 4.52
C ASN A 30 -8.17 14.99 4.08
N HIS A 31 -7.80 14.10 3.15
CA HIS A 31 -6.42 14.02 2.66
C HIS A 31 -6.02 15.18 1.74
N GLN A 32 -6.96 15.89 1.13
CA GLN A 32 -6.66 17.00 0.24
C GLN A 32 -6.64 18.38 0.94
N LEU A 33 -7.24 18.50 2.13
CA LEU A 33 -7.36 19.77 2.87
C LEU A 33 -6.57 19.84 4.20
N ASP A 34 -6.22 18.70 4.84
CA ASP A 34 -5.41 18.68 6.08
C ASP A 34 -3.88 18.80 5.84
N GLY A 35 -3.47 19.49 4.78
CA GLY A 35 -2.07 19.82 4.46
C GLY A 35 -1.36 20.70 5.51
N SER A 36 -1.98 21.01 6.64
CA SER A 36 -1.43 21.85 7.71
C SER A 36 -0.89 21.02 8.89
N ARG A 37 0.36 20.56 8.76
CA ARG A 37 1.36 20.25 9.83
C ARG A 37 1.04 19.29 10.99
N ALA A 38 -0.22 19.03 11.33
CA ALA A 38 -0.66 18.26 12.51
C ALA A 38 -0.90 16.77 12.23
N ASP A 39 -1.14 16.38 10.98
CA ASP A 39 -1.42 14.98 10.63
C ASP A 39 -0.19 14.22 10.10
N ARG A 40 0.97 14.45 10.74
CA ARG A 40 2.20 13.66 10.49
C ARG A 40 2.10 12.32 11.19
N SER A 41 1.14 11.50 10.81
CA SER A 41 1.16 10.06 11.09
C SER A 41 2.34 9.47 10.30
N ARG A 42 3.52 9.37 10.94
CA ARG A 42 4.80 9.07 10.28
C ARG A 42 4.86 7.63 9.77
N SER A 43 4.08 6.73 10.36
CA SER A 43 4.00 5.32 9.99
C SER A 43 2.59 4.91 9.52
N ALA A 44 2.52 3.86 8.70
CA ALA A 44 1.27 3.15 8.39
C ALA A 44 0.57 2.66 9.66
N GLU A 45 1.34 2.19 10.64
CA GLU A 45 0.84 1.73 11.93
C GLU A 45 0.12 2.83 12.71
N ASP A 46 0.66 4.05 12.71
CA ASP A 46 0.05 5.20 13.37
C ASP A 46 -1.32 5.53 12.73
N ARG A 47 -1.45 5.37 11.41
CA ARG A 47 -2.71 5.60 10.69
C ARG A 47 -3.74 4.55 11.08
N VAL A 48 -3.35 3.28 11.08
CA VAL A 48 -4.21 2.17 11.53
C VAL A 48 -4.67 2.40 12.96
N LYS A 49 -3.77 2.73 13.90
CA LYS A 49 -4.11 3.05 15.29
C LYS A 49 -5.08 4.22 15.41
N LYS A 50 -4.87 5.29 14.65
CA LYS A 50 -5.76 6.47 14.65
C LYS A 50 -7.16 6.14 14.15
N ILE A 51 -7.27 5.36 13.07
CA ILE A 51 -8.55 4.91 12.51
C ILE A 51 -9.23 3.95 13.49
N MET A 52 -8.51 2.94 14.00
CA MET A 52 -9.02 1.97 14.96
C MET A 52 -9.56 2.65 16.22
N LYS A 53 -8.81 3.59 16.80
CA LYS A 53 -9.26 4.37 17.97
C LYS A 53 -10.58 5.09 17.71
N LYS A 54 -10.74 5.73 16.55
CA LYS A 54 -11.99 6.41 16.19
C LYS A 54 -13.13 5.40 16.04
N LEU A 55 -12.93 4.32 15.29
CA LEU A 55 -13.94 3.29 15.09
C LEU A 55 -14.37 2.63 16.40
N THR A 56 -13.43 2.35 17.32
CA THR A 56 -13.74 1.79 18.64
C THR A 56 -14.67 2.69 19.43
N VAL A 57 -14.43 4.00 19.42
CA VAL A 57 -15.27 4.98 20.13
C VAL A 57 -16.62 5.15 19.42
N ASP A 58 -16.61 5.36 18.11
CA ASP A 58 -17.80 5.70 17.34
C ASP A 58 -18.80 4.53 17.25
N LEU A 59 -18.29 3.29 17.23
CA LEU A 59 -19.09 2.07 17.07
C LEU A 59 -19.15 1.22 18.35
N ASN A 60 -18.52 1.66 19.43
CA ASN A 60 -18.42 0.93 20.70
C ASN A 60 -17.96 -0.53 20.52
N LEU A 61 -16.83 -0.72 19.83
CA LEU A 61 -16.34 -2.04 19.43
C LEU A 61 -15.80 -2.84 20.63
N ASP A 62 -16.16 -4.13 20.72
CA ASP A 62 -15.56 -5.05 21.68
C ASP A 62 -14.15 -5.52 21.27
N THR A 63 -13.45 -6.23 22.15
CA THR A 63 -12.07 -6.68 21.91
C THR A 63 -11.93 -7.65 20.74
N GLY A 64 -12.92 -8.52 20.50
CA GLY A 64 -12.93 -9.44 19.37
C GLY A 64 -13.13 -8.69 18.05
N GLN A 65 -14.08 -7.76 18.02
CA GLN A 65 -14.34 -6.90 16.86
C GLN A 65 -13.13 -6.02 16.53
N GLN A 66 -12.48 -5.45 17.54
CA GLN A 66 -11.25 -4.67 17.36
C GLN A 66 -10.14 -5.49 16.70
N ALA A 67 -9.97 -6.75 17.10
CA ALA A 67 -8.95 -7.63 16.51
C ALA A 67 -9.20 -7.88 15.01
N GLU A 68 -10.45 -8.20 14.63
CA GLU A 68 -10.79 -8.45 13.24
C GLU A 68 -10.73 -7.17 12.38
N ILE A 69 -11.23 -6.05 12.89
CA ILE A 69 -11.16 -4.76 12.19
C ILE A 69 -9.72 -4.29 12.02
N ASN A 70 -8.86 -4.51 13.03
CA ASN A 70 -7.44 -4.16 12.94
C ASN A 70 -6.73 -4.93 11.81
N LYS A 71 -7.06 -6.21 11.58
CA LYS A 71 -6.54 -6.97 10.44
C LYS A 71 -6.95 -6.32 9.11
N ILE A 72 -8.23 -5.96 8.98
CA ILE A 72 -8.77 -5.30 7.77
C ILE A 72 -8.07 -3.96 7.52
N LEU A 73 -7.93 -3.12 8.55
CA LEU A 73 -7.28 -1.81 8.43
C LEU A 73 -5.80 -1.94 8.07
N THR A 74 -5.08 -2.88 8.69
CA THR A 74 -3.67 -3.14 8.40
C THR A 74 -3.48 -3.53 6.94
N MET A 75 -4.30 -4.44 6.43
CA MET A 75 -4.25 -4.86 5.03
C MET A 75 -4.67 -3.75 4.06
N THR A 76 -5.66 -2.95 4.43
CA THR A 76 -6.09 -1.81 3.61
C THR A 76 -4.97 -0.78 3.47
N GLU A 77 -4.28 -0.46 4.57
CA GLU A 77 -3.16 0.47 4.56
C GLU A 77 -1.94 -0.09 3.82
N ALA A 78 -1.71 -1.41 3.91
CA ALA A 78 -0.71 -2.13 3.12
C ALA A 78 -0.92 -1.90 1.62
N LYS A 79 -2.15 -2.19 1.16
CA LYS A 79 -2.56 -2.07 -0.24
C LYS A 79 -2.46 -0.62 -0.71
N ALA A 80 -2.98 0.31 0.07
CA ALA A 80 -2.86 1.73 -0.21
C ALA A 80 -1.38 2.16 -0.35
N THR A 81 -0.51 1.69 0.55
CA THR A 81 0.93 1.99 0.51
C THR A 81 1.61 1.40 -0.73
N SER A 82 1.27 0.16 -1.11
CA SER A 82 1.77 -0.49 -2.34
C SER A 82 1.38 0.30 -3.59
N ILE A 83 0.12 0.72 -3.68
CA ILE A 83 -0.38 1.56 -4.78
C ILE A 83 0.36 2.90 -4.82
N ARG A 84 0.60 3.54 -3.66
CA ARG A 84 1.40 4.77 -3.61
C ARG A 84 2.79 4.55 -4.19
N ALA A 85 3.48 3.51 -3.72
CA ALA A 85 4.81 3.19 -4.19
C ALA A 85 4.89 2.98 -5.72
N SER A 86 3.86 2.38 -6.34
CA SER A 86 3.91 2.07 -7.78
C SER A 86 3.90 3.31 -8.69
N TYR A 87 3.23 4.39 -8.30
CA TYR A 87 3.17 5.61 -9.11
C TYR A 87 4.22 6.66 -8.72
N GLU A 88 4.85 6.55 -7.55
CA GLU A 88 5.88 7.50 -7.08
C GLU A 88 6.96 7.76 -8.16
N PRO A 89 7.63 6.75 -8.77
CA PRO A 89 8.67 7.01 -9.78
C PRO A 89 8.20 7.90 -10.94
N SER A 90 6.94 7.76 -11.36
CA SER A 90 6.33 8.62 -12.38
C SER A 90 6.13 10.05 -11.90
N LEU A 91 5.68 10.21 -10.65
CA LEU A 91 5.56 11.53 -10.01
C LEU A 91 6.92 12.23 -9.88
N LYS A 92 7.99 11.49 -9.55
CA LYS A 92 9.36 12.03 -9.54
C LYS A 92 9.74 12.62 -10.90
N LYS A 93 9.47 11.91 -12.00
CA LYS A 93 9.77 12.39 -13.36
C LYS A 93 9.07 13.71 -13.67
N VAL A 94 7.83 13.89 -13.20
CA VAL A 94 7.10 15.16 -13.35
C VAL A 94 7.83 16.29 -12.61
N TYR A 95 8.26 16.05 -11.36
CA TYR A 95 9.02 17.04 -10.61
C TYR A 95 10.37 17.35 -11.24
N ASP A 96 11.12 16.34 -11.67
CA ASP A 96 12.43 16.52 -12.33
C ASP A 96 12.28 17.37 -13.59
N ARG A 97 11.25 17.09 -14.42
CA ARG A 97 10.94 17.91 -15.61
C ARG A 97 10.63 19.37 -15.24
N ASN A 98 9.85 19.58 -14.17
CA ASN A 98 9.54 20.93 -13.71
C ASN A 98 10.78 21.67 -13.22
N PHE A 99 11.73 20.98 -12.57
CA PHE A 99 13.02 21.58 -12.19
C PHE A 99 13.81 22.06 -13.41
N GLU A 100 13.88 21.26 -14.48
CA GLU A 100 14.58 21.67 -15.72
C GLU A 100 13.88 22.88 -16.38
N LEU A 101 12.55 22.88 -16.47
CA LEU A 101 11.81 24.03 -17.03
C LEU A 101 12.03 25.32 -16.24
N ILE A 102 12.10 25.24 -14.90
CA ILE A 102 12.43 26.39 -14.06
C ILE A 102 13.87 26.84 -14.33
N LYS A 103 14.82 25.89 -14.39
CA LYS A 103 16.25 26.15 -14.61
C LYS A 103 16.54 26.95 -15.88
N GLU A 104 15.78 26.71 -16.96
CA GLU A 104 15.88 27.46 -18.23
C GLU A 104 15.59 28.95 -18.09
N LYS A 105 14.86 29.37 -17.05
CA LYS A 105 14.46 30.78 -16.83
C LYS A 105 15.35 31.53 -15.85
N LEU A 106 16.36 30.86 -15.29
CA LEU A 106 17.20 31.38 -14.22
C LEU A 106 18.55 31.88 -14.75
N ASN A 107 19.15 32.83 -14.04
CA ASN A 107 20.57 33.17 -14.23
C ASN A 107 21.49 32.13 -13.55
N ASP A 108 22.79 32.21 -13.77
CA ASP A 108 23.72 31.16 -13.34
C ASP A 108 23.85 31.03 -11.81
N GLU A 109 23.76 32.14 -11.08
CA GLU A 109 23.72 32.10 -9.61
C GLU A 109 22.45 31.38 -9.11
N GLN A 110 21.31 31.71 -9.70
CA GLN A 110 20.01 31.10 -9.38
C GLN A 110 19.98 29.61 -9.76
N LYS A 111 20.59 29.21 -10.89
CA LYS A 111 20.72 27.80 -11.30
C LYS A 111 21.48 26.98 -10.25
N THR A 112 22.58 27.52 -9.72
CA THR A 112 23.35 26.87 -8.65
C THR A 112 22.50 26.66 -7.39
N ARG A 113 21.73 27.68 -6.99
CA ARG A 113 20.80 27.56 -5.84
C ARG A 113 19.66 26.56 -6.09
N LEU A 114 19.16 26.48 -7.32
CA LEU A 114 18.13 25.52 -7.73
C LEU A 114 18.65 24.08 -7.69
N GLN A 115 19.86 23.84 -8.19
CA GLN A 115 20.50 22.52 -8.16
C GLN A 115 20.61 21.99 -6.73
N ALA A 116 21.12 22.80 -5.79
CA ALA A 116 21.19 22.40 -4.38
C ALA A 116 19.80 22.10 -3.77
N ARG A 117 18.73 22.75 -4.27
CA ARG A 117 17.35 22.45 -3.85
C ARG A 117 16.86 21.13 -4.47
N GLN A 118 17.14 20.89 -5.74
CA GLN A 118 16.81 19.65 -6.44
C GLN A 118 17.50 18.44 -5.81
N GLU A 119 18.78 18.55 -5.43
CA GLU A 119 19.52 17.50 -4.72
C GLU A 119 18.88 17.18 -3.36
N ARG A 120 18.56 18.21 -2.55
CA ARG A 120 17.86 18.00 -1.28
C ARG A 120 16.47 17.38 -1.46
N PHE A 121 15.74 17.78 -2.49
CA PHE A 121 14.46 17.19 -2.84
C PHE A 121 14.64 15.71 -3.20
N SER A 122 15.58 15.39 -4.11
CA SER A 122 15.84 14.03 -4.55
C SER A 122 16.21 13.11 -3.38
N ARG A 123 17.08 13.54 -2.46
CA ARG A 123 17.44 12.73 -1.28
C ARG A 123 16.24 12.42 -0.39
N ARG A 124 15.40 13.43 -0.10
CA ARG A 124 14.18 13.25 0.69
C ARG A 124 13.18 12.33 -0.02
N TYR A 125 13.06 12.51 -1.32
CA TYR A 125 12.17 11.72 -2.17
C TYR A 125 12.58 10.25 -2.18
N THR A 126 13.86 9.97 -2.44
CA THR A 126 14.42 8.61 -2.42
C THR A 126 14.21 7.93 -1.06
N SER A 127 14.52 8.62 0.05
CA SER A 127 14.26 8.09 1.40
C SER A 127 12.78 7.81 1.67
N TYR A 128 11.88 8.66 1.18
CA TYR A 128 10.44 8.43 1.27
C TYR A 128 10.01 7.20 0.46
N TYR A 129 10.47 7.09 -0.79
CA TYR A 129 10.15 5.98 -1.68
C TYR A 129 10.57 4.62 -1.09
N PHE A 130 11.81 4.49 -0.62
CA PHE A 130 12.24 3.22 0.00
C PHE A 130 11.50 2.89 1.29
N ARG A 131 11.08 3.90 2.07
CA ARG A 131 10.21 3.67 3.22
C ARG A 131 8.85 3.10 2.82
N LEU A 132 8.25 3.62 1.74
CA LEU A 132 7.02 3.07 1.18
C LEU A 132 7.21 1.63 0.73
N LEU A 133 8.30 1.34 0.00
CA LEU A 133 8.60 -0.02 -0.46
C LEU A 133 8.78 -1.01 0.69
N ASN A 134 9.54 -0.65 1.72
CA ASN A 134 9.71 -1.46 2.92
C ASN A 134 8.39 -1.68 3.65
N THR A 135 7.56 -0.64 3.77
CA THR A 135 6.24 -0.74 4.40
C THR A 135 5.30 -1.67 3.61
N ALA A 136 5.28 -1.54 2.27
CA ALA A 136 4.48 -2.40 1.40
C ALA A 136 4.94 -3.86 1.46
N GLN A 137 6.25 -4.11 1.48
CA GLN A 137 6.80 -5.46 1.61
C GLN A 137 6.41 -6.13 2.93
N ASN A 138 6.51 -5.40 4.05
CA ASN A 138 6.19 -5.95 5.37
C ASN A 138 4.70 -6.25 5.56
N ALA A 139 3.86 -5.73 4.68
CA ALA A 139 2.43 -5.84 4.77
C ALA A 139 1.82 -6.77 3.71
N LEU A 140 2.66 -7.52 2.98
CA LEU A 140 2.24 -8.63 2.14
C LEU A 140 1.57 -9.72 3.00
N PRO A 141 0.46 -10.33 2.52
CA PRO A 141 -0.21 -11.40 3.25
C PRO A 141 0.68 -12.63 3.36
N ASP A 142 0.63 -13.31 4.51
CA ASP A 142 1.29 -14.59 4.71
C ASP A 142 0.44 -15.76 4.17
N ALA A 143 1.03 -16.95 4.14
CA ALA A 143 0.33 -18.14 3.66
C ALA A 143 -0.87 -18.53 4.53
N ALA A 144 -0.85 -18.20 5.82
CA ALA A 144 -1.99 -18.45 6.70
C ALA A 144 -3.19 -17.57 6.31
N THR A 145 -2.93 -16.29 6.05
CA THR A 145 -3.93 -15.34 5.56
C THR A 145 -4.51 -15.80 4.23
N LEU A 146 -3.65 -16.24 3.29
CA LEU A 146 -4.12 -16.74 1.99
C LEU A 146 -4.84 -18.09 2.08
N LYS A 147 -4.49 -18.95 3.05
CA LYS A 147 -5.17 -20.23 3.26
C LYS A 147 -6.67 -20.04 3.44
N ASP A 148 -7.05 -19.17 4.36
CA ASP A 148 -8.47 -18.96 4.71
C ASP A 148 -9.24 -18.31 3.55
N ARG A 149 -8.59 -17.42 2.80
CA ARG A 149 -9.19 -16.64 1.71
C ARG A 149 -9.38 -17.45 0.43
N LEU A 150 -8.35 -18.21 0.07
CA LEU A 150 -8.31 -19.01 -1.15
C LEU A 150 -8.76 -20.45 -0.91
N ASN A 151 -9.08 -20.81 0.34
CA ASN A 151 -9.42 -22.16 0.77
C ASN A 151 -8.34 -23.16 0.30
N LEU A 152 -7.09 -22.87 0.66
CA LEU A 152 -5.94 -23.69 0.27
C LEU A 152 -5.94 -25.01 1.03
N ASP A 153 -5.67 -26.11 0.34
CA ASP A 153 -5.36 -27.38 1.00
C ASP A 153 -3.95 -27.33 1.65
N PRO A 154 -3.59 -28.28 2.53
CA PRO A 154 -2.29 -28.28 3.21
C PRO A 154 -1.08 -28.33 2.26
N ALA A 155 -1.19 -28.99 1.11
CA ALA A 155 -0.10 -29.09 0.14
C ALA A 155 0.07 -27.75 -0.61
N GLN A 156 -1.04 -27.16 -1.07
CA GLN A 156 -1.07 -25.82 -1.66
C GLN A 156 -0.53 -24.77 -0.68
N GLN A 157 -0.95 -24.81 0.58
CA GLN A 157 -0.52 -23.87 1.61
C GLN A 157 1.01 -23.88 1.77
N SER A 158 1.62 -25.07 1.82
CA SER A 158 3.08 -25.22 1.95
C SER A 158 3.82 -24.65 0.72
N GLN A 159 3.33 -24.94 -0.48
CA GLN A 159 3.92 -24.42 -1.73
C GLN A 159 3.77 -22.89 -1.83
N VAL A 160 2.59 -22.36 -1.51
CA VAL A 160 2.33 -20.91 -1.48
C VAL A 160 3.23 -20.23 -0.46
N ALA A 161 3.43 -20.80 0.73
CA ALA A 161 4.35 -20.27 1.74
C ALA A 161 5.77 -20.13 1.21
N SER A 162 6.28 -21.17 0.52
CA SER A 162 7.60 -21.13 -0.10
C SER A 162 7.70 -20.07 -1.20
N ILE A 163 6.66 -19.91 -2.03
CA ILE A 163 6.62 -18.89 -3.10
C ILE A 163 6.64 -17.48 -2.51
N LEU A 164 5.82 -17.21 -1.49
CA LEU A 164 5.74 -15.91 -0.84
C LEU A 164 7.06 -15.54 -0.12
N GLU A 165 7.69 -16.51 0.54
CA GLU A 165 8.96 -16.29 1.23
C GLU A 165 10.09 -15.98 0.22
N ASP A 166 10.17 -16.71 -0.89
CA ASP A 166 11.12 -16.39 -1.97
C ASP A 166 10.87 -14.98 -2.54
N GLN A 167 9.62 -14.63 -2.82
CA GLN A 167 9.26 -13.30 -3.31
C GLN A 167 9.70 -12.21 -2.32
N LYS A 168 9.40 -12.37 -1.02
CA LYS A 168 9.80 -11.43 0.03
C LYS A 168 11.31 -11.25 0.09
N ASN A 169 12.06 -12.35 0.03
CA ASN A 169 13.53 -12.32 0.05
C ASN A 169 14.10 -11.63 -1.20
N ARG A 170 13.58 -11.94 -2.39
CA ARG A 170 14.01 -11.28 -3.64
C ARG A 170 13.70 -9.78 -3.64
N ARG A 171 12.51 -9.37 -3.17
CA ARG A 171 12.17 -7.95 -3.02
C ARG A 171 13.09 -7.25 -2.02
N ALA A 172 13.37 -7.88 -0.88
CA ALA A 172 14.27 -7.35 0.14
C ALA A 172 15.69 -7.10 -0.42
N LEU A 173 16.20 -8.03 -1.24
CA LEU A 173 17.49 -7.90 -1.90
C LEU A 173 17.53 -6.71 -2.86
N ILE A 174 16.49 -6.54 -3.69
CA ILE A 174 16.38 -5.41 -4.61
C ILE A 174 16.33 -4.08 -3.84
N ILE A 175 15.42 -3.98 -2.86
CA ILE A 175 15.27 -2.77 -2.04
C ILE A 175 16.59 -2.43 -1.36
N GLY A 176 17.21 -3.40 -0.67
CA GLY A 176 18.46 -3.20 0.04
C GLY A 176 19.66 -2.86 -0.85
N LYS A 177 19.68 -3.35 -2.10
CA LYS A 177 20.67 -2.98 -3.12
C LYS A 177 20.59 -1.49 -3.46
N TYR A 178 19.41 -1.00 -3.81
CA TYR A 178 19.23 0.38 -4.29
C TYR A 178 19.12 1.43 -3.18
N GLU A 179 18.64 1.07 -1.99
CA GLU A 179 18.56 1.98 -0.85
C GLU A 179 19.95 2.46 -0.41
N LYS A 180 20.99 1.66 -0.62
CA LYS A 180 22.38 1.98 -0.29
C LYS A 180 23.12 2.74 -1.39
N MET A 181 22.57 2.82 -2.59
CA MET A 181 23.19 3.54 -3.71
C MET A 181 23.02 5.05 -3.53
N ASP A 182 24.04 5.81 -3.91
CA ASP A 182 23.88 7.25 -4.08
C ASP A 182 23.14 7.51 -5.39
N HIS A 183 22.07 8.30 -5.34
CA HIS A 183 21.20 8.60 -6.49
C HIS A 183 20.69 7.38 -7.30
N PRO A 184 19.93 6.44 -6.69
CA PRO A 184 19.45 5.26 -7.39
C PRO A 184 18.44 5.59 -8.50
N ASP A 185 18.51 4.85 -9.60
CA ASP A 185 17.48 4.91 -10.65
C ASP A 185 16.20 4.19 -10.21
N LEU A 186 15.24 4.98 -9.73
CA LEU A 186 13.96 4.48 -9.22
C LEU A 186 13.11 3.79 -10.29
N ALA A 187 13.30 4.10 -11.58
CA ALA A 187 12.57 3.42 -12.65
C ALA A 187 13.06 1.98 -12.78
N THR A 188 14.37 1.76 -12.70
CA THR A 188 14.97 0.42 -12.68
C THR A 188 14.52 -0.35 -11.43
N VAL A 189 14.49 0.28 -10.25
CA VAL A 189 13.96 -0.37 -9.02
C VAL A 189 12.54 -0.90 -9.24
N ASN A 190 11.66 -0.06 -9.78
CA ASN A 190 10.27 -0.43 -10.02
C ASN A 190 10.15 -1.58 -11.04
N SER A 191 10.97 -1.56 -12.09
CA SER A 191 11.01 -2.62 -13.10
C SER A 191 11.48 -3.95 -12.52
N GLU A 192 12.56 -3.96 -11.72
CA GLU A 192 13.04 -5.20 -11.09
C GLU A 192 12.01 -5.77 -10.11
N LEU A 193 11.32 -4.92 -9.33
CA LEU A 193 10.23 -5.34 -8.45
C LEU A 193 9.04 -5.92 -9.21
N ALA A 194 8.67 -5.31 -10.34
CA ALA A 194 7.60 -5.82 -11.20
C ALA A 194 7.91 -7.20 -11.79
N GLU A 195 9.17 -7.47 -12.16
CA GLU A 195 9.59 -8.79 -12.63
C GLU A 195 9.54 -9.85 -11.52
N VAL A 196 9.84 -9.49 -10.27
CA VAL A 196 9.64 -10.41 -9.12
C VAL A 196 8.16 -10.75 -8.95
N GLU A 197 7.27 -9.76 -9.03
CA GLU A 197 5.82 -9.97 -8.92
C GLU A 197 5.28 -10.86 -10.04
N LYS A 198 5.72 -10.63 -11.27
CA LYS A 198 5.36 -11.42 -12.44
C LYS A 198 5.83 -12.87 -12.30
N ALA A 199 7.07 -13.08 -11.86
CA ALA A 199 7.62 -14.41 -11.63
C ALA A 199 6.86 -15.15 -10.51
N MET A 200 6.51 -14.46 -9.43
CA MET A 200 5.70 -15.02 -8.35
C MET A 200 4.29 -15.40 -8.85
N THR A 201 3.62 -14.50 -9.58
CA THR A 201 2.28 -14.74 -10.12
C THR A 201 2.25 -15.98 -11.02
N LYS A 202 3.29 -16.17 -11.84
CA LYS A 202 3.45 -17.37 -12.66
C LYS A 202 3.60 -18.64 -11.81
N ARG A 203 4.42 -18.60 -10.76
CA ARG A 203 4.57 -19.75 -9.85
C ARG A 203 3.29 -20.07 -9.09
N LEU A 204 2.54 -19.05 -8.70
CA LEU A 204 1.24 -19.25 -8.06
C LEU A 204 0.23 -19.90 -9.01
N SER A 205 0.22 -19.56 -10.30
CA SER A 205 -0.69 -20.20 -11.27
C SER A 205 -0.41 -21.69 -11.50
N ASP A 206 0.80 -22.17 -11.19
CA ASP A 206 1.14 -23.59 -11.27
C ASP A 206 0.61 -24.39 -10.05
N VAL A 207 0.27 -23.69 -8.95
CA VAL A 207 -0.15 -24.29 -7.67
C VAL A 207 -1.65 -24.09 -7.41
N LEU A 208 -2.16 -22.92 -7.77
CA LEU A 208 -3.53 -22.50 -7.52
C LEU A 208 -4.42 -22.84 -8.71
N THR A 209 -5.66 -23.23 -8.42
CA THR A 209 -6.69 -23.39 -9.46
C THR A 209 -7.01 -22.03 -10.09
N GLU A 210 -7.56 -22.03 -11.31
CA GLU A 210 -7.95 -20.78 -11.99
C GLU A 210 -8.92 -19.94 -11.14
N LYS A 211 -9.86 -20.59 -10.44
CA LYS A 211 -10.78 -19.91 -9.52
C LYS A 211 -10.05 -19.24 -8.34
N GLN A 212 -9.03 -19.90 -7.78
CA GLN A 212 -8.19 -19.34 -6.73
C GLN A 212 -7.32 -18.20 -7.27
N MET A 213 -6.80 -18.31 -8.49
CA MET A 213 -6.03 -17.25 -9.16
C MET A 213 -6.87 -16.00 -9.43
N VAL A 214 -8.13 -16.14 -9.85
CA VAL A 214 -9.04 -15.00 -10.00
C VAL A 214 -9.24 -14.29 -8.66
N ARG A 215 -9.55 -15.04 -7.60
CA ARG A 215 -9.69 -14.47 -6.24
C ARG A 215 -8.41 -13.77 -5.76
N TYR A 216 -7.26 -14.38 -6.01
CA TYR A 216 -5.98 -13.80 -5.65
C TYR A 216 -5.75 -12.44 -6.34
N ARG A 217 -6.09 -12.33 -7.63
CA ARG A 217 -5.98 -11.07 -8.40
C ARG A 217 -6.98 -10.01 -7.95
N ASP A 218 -8.20 -10.39 -7.59
CA ASP A 218 -9.21 -9.45 -7.08
C ASP A 218 -8.81 -8.85 -5.72
N GLU A 219 -7.96 -9.56 -4.97
CA GLU A 219 -7.46 -9.12 -3.66
C GLU A 219 -6.20 -8.25 -3.74
N GLN A 220 -5.40 -8.37 -4.81
CA GLN A 220 -4.22 -7.54 -5.13
C GLN A 220 -4.59 -6.07 -5.35
#